data_AF-A0A438IY49-F1
#
_entry.id   AF-A0A438IY49-F1
#
_cell.length_a   1.000
_cell.length_b   1.000
_cell.length_c   1.000
_cell.angle_alpha   90.00
_cell.angle_beta   90.00
_cell.angle_gamma   90.00
#
_symmetry.space_group_name_H-M   'P 1'
#
loop_
_entity.id
_entity.type
_entity.pdbx_description
1 polymer ?
#
loop_
_entity_poly.entity_id
_entity_poly.type
_entity_poly.pdbx_seq_one_letter_code
_entity_poly.pdbx_strand_id
1 'polypeptide(L)'
;MNLPGEWPVLPSQNSYTGNVLLLDFVGRHRWVEYAQKSRYNASQVPAEWHGWLHFITDHTGDELLMLKPKRYGVEHRENFSGEGEDLIYHSKGHALNRGQRDWTRYQPWQPTTKT
;
A
#
# COMPACT_ATOMS: atom_id res chain seq x y z
N MET A 1 -1.90 30.84 24.50
CA MET A 1 -3.01 31.49 23.76
C MET A 1 -2.35 32.13 22.54
N ASN A 2 -2.25 31.41 21.43
CA ASN A 2 -1.56 31.89 20.22
C ASN A 2 -2.59 32.26 19.14
N LEU A 3 -2.27 33.31 18.40
CA LEU A 3 -3.11 34.11 17.52
C LEU A 3 -3.52 33.37 16.23
N PRO A 4 -4.63 33.77 15.58
CA PRO A 4 -5.09 33.16 14.34
C PRO A 4 -4.30 33.74 13.15
N GLY A 5 -3.39 32.99 12.55
CA GLY A 5 -2.75 33.43 11.32
C GLY A 5 -1.42 32.78 10.92
N GLU A 6 -0.80 32.00 11.81
CA GLU A 6 0.38 31.21 11.43
C GLU A 6 -0.08 29.87 10.87
N TRP A 7 -0.03 29.73 9.54
CA TRP A 7 -0.19 28.43 8.88
C TRP A 7 0.89 27.47 9.41
N PRO A 8 0.56 26.22 9.78
CA PRO A 8 1.57 25.27 10.20
C PRO A 8 2.57 25.05 9.08
N VAL A 9 3.85 24.96 9.44
CA VAL A 9 5.00 24.78 8.54
C VAL A 9 4.69 23.72 7.48
N LEU A 10 4.89 24.07 6.20
CA LEU A 10 4.57 23.20 5.08
C LEU A 10 5.27 21.84 5.23
N PRO A 11 4.55 20.71 5.21
CA PRO A 11 5.18 19.42 5.05
C PRO A 11 5.70 19.26 3.64
N SER A 12 6.74 18.44 3.52
CA SER A 12 7.16 17.88 2.24
C SER A 12 5.95 17.33 1.47
N GLN A 13 5.73 17.82 0.25
CA GLN A 13 4.76 17.25 -0.67
C GLN A 13 5.25 15.85 -1.06
N ASN A 14 4.48 14.82 -0.74
CA ASN A 14 4.71 13.51 -1.34
C ASN A 14 4.35 13.56 -2.83
N SER A 15 5.36 13.69 -3.69
CA SER A 15 5.22 13.86 -5.14
C SER A 15 4.52 12.71 -5.86
N TYR A 16 4.32 11.56 -5.18
CA TYR A 16 3.68 10.37 -5.76
C TYR A 16 2.15 10.36 -5.59
N THR A 17 1.61 11.01 -4.55
CA THR A 17 0.16 10.99 -4.26
C THR A 17 -0.44 12.37 -4.05
N GLY A 18 0.32 13.43 -3.79
CA GLY A 18 -0.19 14.79 -3.57
C GLY A 18 -0.75 15.06 -2.16
N ASN A 19 -0.47 14.17 -1.20
CA ASN A 19 -0.99 14.27 0.16
C ASN A 19 -0.19 15.27 1.03
N VAL A 20 -0.87 15.98 1.95
CA VAL A 20 -0.29 17.00 2.86
C VAL A 20 -0.38 16.53 4.32
N LEU A 21 0.70 16.69 5.10
CA LEU A 21 0.85 16.21 6.48
C LEU A 21 1.13 17.33 7.50
N LEU A 22 0.21 17.70 8.38
CA LEU A 22 0.40 18.85 9.27
C LEU A 22 0.71 18.41 10.72
N LEU A 23 1.34 19.31 11.48
CA LEU A 23 1.81 19.08 12.86
C LEU A 23 1.07 19.99 13.84
N ASP A 24 0.16 19.46 14.65
CA ASP A 24 -0.39 20.20 15.81
C ASP A 24 -0.97 19.31 16.95
N PHE A 25 -0.70 19.70 18.21
CA PHE A 25 -1.07 19.12 19.53
C PHE A 25 -0.93 17.58 19.76
N VAL A 26 -0.34 17.21 20.92
CA VAL A 26 0.04 15.84 21.34
C VAL A 26 -1.07 14.82 21.07
N GLY A 27 -0.75 13.76 20.31
CA GLY A 27 -1.66 12.69 19.92
C GLY A 27 -2.43 12.88 18.60
N ARG A 28 -2.51 14.10 18.05
CA ARG A 28 -3.14 14.36 16.73
C ARG A 28 -2.25 15.16 15.77
N HIS A 29 -0.96 15.23 16.07
CA HIS A 29 0.00 16.05 15.34
C HIS A 29 0.61 15.39 14.10
N ARG A 30 0.06 14.26 13.64
CA ARG A 30 0.41 13.65 12.35
C ARG A 30 -0.87 13.15 11.73
N TRP A 31 -1.22 13.67 10.56
CA TRP A 31 -2.35 13.21 9.76
C TRP A 31 -2.03 13.32 8.28
N VAL A 32 -2.83 12.67 7.46
CA VAL A 32 -2.71 12.70 5.99
C VAL A 32 -3.99 13.19 5.36
N GLU A 33 -3.89 14.22 4.51
CA GLU A 33 -4.95 14.56 3.57
C GLU A 33 -4.75 13.76 2.29
N TYR A 34 -5.70 12.86 1.97
CA TYR A 34 -5.66 12.10 0.72
C TYR A 34 -6.02 12.99 -0.47
N ALA A 35 -5.24 12.89 -1.56
CA ALA A 35 -5.52 13.63 -2.78
C ALA A 35 -6.83 13.20 -3.46
N GLN A 36 -7.20 11.92 -3.35
CA GLN A 36 -8.47 11.41 -3.83
C GLN A 36 -9.58 11.66 -2.80
N LYS A 37 -10.25 12.81 -2.90
CA LYS A 37 -11.25 13.24 -1.91
C LYS A 37 -12.55 12.44 -1.91
N SER A 38 -12.91 11.80 -3.03
CA SER A 38 -14.19 11.08 -3.19
C SER A 38 -14.13 9.59 -2.82
N ARG A 39 -12.97 8.94 -2.95
CA ARG A 39 -12.76 7.51 -2.65
C ARG A 39 -11.44 7.30 -1.89
N TYR A 40 -11.30 7.95 -0.74
CA TYR A 40 -10.12 7.77 0.10
C TYR A 40 -10.18 6.44 0.87
N ASN A 41 -9.03 5.79 1.00
CA ASN A 41 -8.88 4.55 1.76
C ASN A 41 -7.59 4.60 2.59
N ALA A 42 -7.65 4.11 3.83
CA ALA A 42 -6.50 4.08 4.74
C ALA A 42 -5.28 3.35 4.17
N SER A 43 -5.50 2.37 3.30
CA SER A 43 -4.44 1.61 2.64
C SER A 43 -3.71 2.35 1.52
N GLN A 44 -4.10 3.58 1.17
CA GLN A 44 -3.44 4.40 0.15
C GLN A 44 -2.13 5.05 0.65
N VAL A 45 -1.85 4.98 1.94
CA VAL A 45 -0.59 5.49 2.51
C VAL A 45 0.53 4.50 2.19
N PRO A 46 1.60 4.92 1.52
CA PRO A 46 2.71 4.04 1.18
C PRO A 46 3.54 3.69 2.41
N ALA A 47 4.35 2.63 2.31
CA ALA A 47 5.04 2.03 3.45
C ALA A 47 5.99 3.02 4.16
N GLU A 48 6.67 3.86 3.38
CA GLU A 48 7.58 4.90 3.86
C GLU A 48 6.88 5.97 4.71
N TRP A 49 5.62 6.31 4.41
CA TRP A 49 4.86 7.30 5.17
C TRP A 49 4.02 6.67 6.30
N HIS A 50 3.69 5.38 6.19
CA HIS A 50 2.90 4.67 7.18
C HIS A 50 3.60 4.65 8.56
N GLY A 51 4.91 4.40 8.61
CA GLY A 51 5.66 4.39 9.88
C GLY A 51 5.66 5.74 10.59
N TRP A 52 5.87 6.82 9.83
CA TRP A 52 5.84 8.18 10.34
C TRP A 52 4.44 8.57 10.84
N LEU A 53 3.40 8.26 10.06
CA LEU A 53 2.00 8.57 10.39
C LEU A 53 1.55 7.87 11.69
N HIS A 54 2.01 6.64 11.92
CA HIS A 54 1.64 5.82 13.08
C HIS A 54 2.57 5.98 14.29
N PHE A 55 3.43 7.00 14.34
CA PHE A 55 4.37 7.23 15.45
C PHE A 55 5.34 6.05 15.71
N ILE A 56 5.61 5.23 14.71
CA ILE A 56 6.56 4.11 14.81
C ILE A 56 7.99 4.64 14.65
N THR A 57 8.16 5.66 13.81
CA THR A 57 9.45 6.31 13.55
C THR A 57 9.27 7.82 13.40
N ASP A 58 10.34 8.56 13.68
CA ASP A 58 10.42 10.00 13.45
C ASP A 58 11.02 10.34 12.08
N HIS A 59 11.54 9.34 11.36
CA HIS A 59 12.01 9.51 9.98
C HIS A 59 10.84 9.83 9.05
N THR A 60 11.04 10.82 8.18
CA THR A 60 10.03 11.20 7.18
C THR A 60 9.99 10.19 6.03
N GLY A 61 8.90 10.16 5.26
CA GLY A 61 8.78 9.24 4.14
C GLY A 61 9.84 9.45 3.06
N ASP A 62 10.31 10.68 2.85
CA ASP A 62 11.38 10.97 1.87
C ASP A 62 12.73 10.38 2.28
N GLU A 63 13.06 10.43 3.57
CA GLU A 63 14.27 9.79 4.12
C GLU A 63 14.22 8.27 3.91
N LEU A 64 13.07 7.65 4.17
CA LEU A 64 12.87 6.21 4.00
C LEU A 64 12.78 5.80 2.53
N LEU A 65 12.29 6.67 1.65
CA LEU A 65 12.23 6.41 0.21
C LEU A 65 13.64 6.27 -0.39
N MET A 66 14.63 7.02 0.12
CA MET A 66 16.03 6.85 -0.29
C MET A 66 16.60 5.46 0.06
N LEU A 67 16.03 4.80 1.07
CA LEU A 67 16.41 3.46 1.51
C LEU A 67 15.63 2.35 0.80
N LYS A 68 14.64 2.69 -0.04
CA LYS A 68 13.80 1.70 -0.75
C LYS A 68 14.68 0.78 -1.63
N PRO A 69 14.60 -0.55 -1.46
CA PRO A 69 15.45 -1.47 -2.20
C PRO A 69 15.08 -1.51 -3.68
N LYS A 70 16.00 -1.10 -4.55
CA LYS A 70 15.76 -0.98 -6.01
C LYS A 70 15.56 -2.32 -6.74
N ARG A 71 16.09 -3.42 -6.20
CA ARG A 71 16.10 -4.73 -6.90
C ARG A 71 14.76 -5.47 -6.83
N TYR A 72 14.07 -5.34 -5.71
CA TYR A 72 12.86 -6.12 -5.42
C TYR A 72 11.74 -5.27 -4.80
N GLY A 73 11.96 -3.95 -4.66
CA GLY A 73 10.95 -3.03 -4.19
C GLY A 73 9.82 -2.96 -5.21
N VAL A 74 8.64 -3.38 -4.78
CA VAL A 74 7.41 -3.26 -5.56
C VAL A 74 6.81 -1.88 -5.28
N GLU A 75 6.14 -1.31 -6.27
CA GLU A 75 5.40 -0.07 -6.08
C GLU A 75 4.21 -0.26 -5.14
N HIS A 76 3.90 0.78 -4.38
CA HIS A 76 2.76 0.75 -3.48
C HIS A 76 1.47 0.55 -4.28
N ARG A 77 0.62 -0.35 -3.78
CA ARG A 77 -0.70 -0.61 -4.33
C ARG A 77 -1.68 -0.65 -3.18
N GLU A 78 -2.74 0.14 -3.29
CA GLU A 78 -3.81 0.15 -2.29
C GLU A 78 -4.54 -1.20 -2.23
N ASN A 79 -5.32 -1.39 -1.18
CA ASN A 79 -6.10 -2.61 -1.03
C ASN A 79 -7.38 -2.56 -1.88
N PHE A 80 -7.43 -3.44 -2.90
CA PHE A 80 -8.59 -3.61 -3.79
C PHE A 80 -9.57 -4.70 -3.33
N SER A 81 -9.54 -5.11 -2.06
CA SER A 81 -10.57 -6.01 -1.49
C SER A 81 -11.97 -5.50 -1.83
N GLY A 82 -12.76 -6.32 -2.54
CA GLY A 82 -14.14 -6.00 -2.93
C GLY A 82 -14.30 -5.24 -4.24
N GLU A 83 -13.22 -4.86 -4.94
CA GLU A 83 -13.29 -4.14 -6.22
C GLU A 83 -13.27 -5.06 -7.46
N GLY A 84 -13.68 -6.32 -7.29
CA GLY A 84 -13.80 -7.31 -8.37
C GLY A 84 -12.74 -8.41 -8.32
N GLU A 85 -13.09 -9.57 -8.89
CA GLU A 85 -12.32 -10.80 -8.73
C GLU A 85 -10.92 -10.75 -9.36
N ASP A 86 -10.72 -9.97 -10.42
CA ASP A 86 -9.42 -9.84 -11.09
C ASP A 86 -8.41 -8.97 -10.32
N LEU A 87 -8.87 -8.09 -9.42
CA LEU A 87 -8.01 -7.19 -8.63
C LEU A 87 -7.63 -7.77 -7.26
N ILE A 88 -8.42 -8.73 -6.78
CA ILE A 88 -8.24 -9.38 -5.48
C ILE A 88 -7.24 -10.53 -5.60
N TYR A 89 -6.47 -10.76 -4.54
CA TYR A 89 -5.58 -11.90 -4.49
C TYR A 89 -6.35 -13.21 -4.31
N HIS A 90 -6.14 -14.15 -5.24
CA HIS A 90 -6.63 -15.52 -5.16
C HIS A 90 -5.51 -16.50 -4.85
N SER A 91 -5.76 -17.42 -3.92
CA SER A 91 -4.78 -18.48 -3.61
C SER A 91 -4.54 -19.39 -4.82
N LYS A 92 -3.40 -20.10 -4.83
CA LYS A 92 -3.02 -20.96 -5.97
C LYS A 92 -4.01 -22.08 -6.26
N GLY A 93 -4.84 -22.50 -5.30
CA GLY A 93 -5.86 -23.53 -5.52
C GLY A 93 -7.27 -22.99 -5.76
N HIS A 94 -7.47 -21.67 -5.67
CA HIS A 94 -8.78 -21.05 -5.79
C HIS A 94 -9.33 -21.17 -7.22
N ALA A 95 -10.62 -21.45 -7.37
CA ALA A 95 -11.26 -21.71 -8.68
C ALA A 95 -11.23 -20.49 -9.63
N LEU A 96 -11.22 -19.26 -9.07
CA LEU A 96 -11.13 -18.03 -9.86
C LEU A 96 -9.68 -17.67 -10.24
N ASN A 97 -8.68 -18.39 -9.72
CA ASN A 97 -7.29 -18.16 -10.09
C ASN A 97 -7.02 -18.76 -11.48
N ARG A 98 -6.68 -17.91 -12.45
CA ARG A 98 -6.35 -18.31 -13.83
C ARG A 98 -5.22 -19.35 -13.91
N GLY A 99 -4.33 -19.37 -12.91
CA GLY A 99 -3.23 -20.34 -12.80
C GLY A 99 -3.47 -21.38 -11.71
N GLN A 100 -4.68 -21.98 -11.65
CA GLN A 100 -5.02 -22.95 -10.61
C GLN A 100 -4.00 -24.10 -10.58
N ARG A 101 -3.30 -24.18 -9.47
CA ARG A 101 -2.24 -25.16 -9.23
C ARG A 101 -2.85 -26.51 -8.86
N ASP A 102 -2.41 -27.54 -9.57
CA ASP A 102 -2.56 -28.92 -9.14
C ASP A 102 -1.52 -29.26 -8.05
N TRP A 103 -2.00 -29.85 -6.96
CA TRP A 103 -1.20 -30.26 -5.80
C TRP A 103 -0.88 -31.75 -5.82
N THR A 104 -1.27 -32.47 -6.87
CA THR A 104 -0.96 -33.89 -7.05
C THR A 104 0.56 -34.08 -7.00
N ARG A 105 1.00 -34.96 -6.08
CA ARG A 105 2.43 -35.19 -5.79
C ARG A 105 3.08 -36.27 -6.65
N TYR A 106 2.27 -36.94 -7.44
CA TYR A 106 2.66 -38.01 -8.34
C TYR A 106 2.11 -37.73 -9.73
N GLN A 107 2.70 -38.36 -10.74
CA GLN A 107 2.14 -38.35 -12.08
C GLN A 107 1.37 -39.67 -12.26
N PRO A 108 0.04 -39.64 -12.46
CA PRO A 108 -0.70 -40.86 -12.76
C PRO A 108 -0.22 -41.41 -14.10
N TRP A 109 -0.19 -42.73 -14.23
CA TRP A 109 0.11 -43.37 -15.51
C TRP A 109 -0.94 -42.95 -16.56
N GLN A 110 -0.47 -42.54 -17.74
CA GLN A 110 -1.32 -42.18 -18.88
C GLN A 110 -1.25 -43.29 -19.95
N PRO A 111 -2.37 -43.94 -20.30
CA PRO A 111 -2.38 -44.99 -21.32
C PRO A 111 -2.04 -44.43 -22.70
N THR A 112 -1.18 -45.12 -23.45
CA THR A 112 -1.00 -44.88 -24.88
C THR A 112 -2.04 -45.69 -25.67
N THR A 113 -3.09 -45.05 -26.17
CA THR A 113 -4.01 -45.70 -27.11
C THR A 113 -3.27 -45.91 -28.43
N LYS A 114 -3.04 -47.16 -28.84
CA LYS A 114 -2.57 -47.46 -30.20
C LYS A 114 -3.77 -47.34 -31.14
N THR A 115 -3.74 -46.34 -32.02
CA THR A 115 -4.66 -46.19 -33.16
C THR A 115 -4.19 -47.06 -34.32
#